data_AF-A0A8C8D2A2-F1
#
_entry.id   AF-A0A8C8D2A2-F1
#
_cell.length_a   1.000
_cell.length_b   1.000
_cell.length_c   1.000
_cell.angle_alpha   90.00
_cell.angle_beta   90.00
_cell.angle_gamma   90.00
#
_symmetry.space_group_name_H-M   'P 1'
#
loop_
_entity.id
_entity.type
_entity.pdbx_description
1 polymer ?
#
loop_
_entity_poly.entity_id
_entity_poly.type
_entity_poly.pdbx_seq_one_letter_code
_entity_poly.pdbx_strand_id
1 'polypeptide(L)'
;EAFWSQTWCPGTACCAVAEITVYDLGGWKFLDIWDVNMLRKPDEINKRQHTTHLYATDNLIVRRGQEFQLKVTFDRPYKPSDDQFAVEFVIGGSPQFSKGTYIPVSVASDRQSPWAGRVVESADNVVTVGITPAPDCIVGKWRTYVAVVTPYGIRRTRQDESRDVYILFNPWAAADSVFLDDGNEREECVLNEVGVIYHGAFDDVSERPWNFGQFDYGVLDACLFIMDKAAMPITNRGDPIKVARKASAMLNSRDDDGVLVGSWSGDYTYGVAPTSWTGSTEILLNYSSSKMPVCYAQCWVYAAVFNTFLRCLGIPARVVTNFFSSHDNDGNLKTDIILDENGRIDKQRTKDSIWNYHCWNECYMSRPDLPQGFGGWQAVDATPQETSDGMYRCGPASVQAIKHGQICFPFDAPFVFAEVNSDVVFYSRNPRDGTLEPVKVNSSHVGRMVVTKAPGQDTRRDITDQYKFPEGSPEERTVLEKAEEYGCQREKVTLPEADVELNMPLIEVRVGDDFELKLEFNNKSGQARTGEMYVSGNVVYYTGVTSSEFLFKTPKVTLDPMKGGQVGEEGWCSAKYFPNMLSLSILAGSSQTGSGLTLIPSL
;
A
#
# COMPACT_ATOMS: atom_id res chain seq x y z
N GLU A 1 -62.87 -29.99 -27.85
CA GLU A 1 -63.89 -31.02 -27.54
C GLU A 1 -63.28 -32.38 -27.81
N ALA A 2 -63.28 -33.29 -26.83
CA ALA A 2 -62.77 -34.64 -27.00
C ALA A 2 -63.93 -35.63 -26.83
N PHE A 3 -64.25 -36.37 -27.89
CA PHE A 3 -65.11 -37.55 -27.82
C PHE A 3 -64.25 -38.78 -27.59
N TRP A 4 -64.56 -39.53 -26.54
CA TRP A 4 -64.05 -40.88 -26.32
C TRP A 4 -65.08 -41.89 -26.77
N SER A 5 -64.68 -42.86 -27.60
CA SER A 5 -65.35 -44.16 -27.68
C SER A 5 -64.30 -45.25 -27.53
N GLN A 6 -64.33 -45.96 -26.41
CA GLN A 6 -63.58 -47.19 -26.22
C GLN A 6 -64.29 -48.35 -26.91
N THR A 7 -63.53 -49.16 -27.63
CA THR A 7 -63.85 -50.58 -27.84
C THR A 7 -62.57 -51.38 -27.63
N TRP A 8 -62.65 -52.34 -26.73
CA TRP A 8 -61.55 -53.20 -26.29
C TRP A 8 -61.57 -54.50 -27.10
N CYS A 9 -60.44 -54.90 -27.68
CA CYS A 9 -60.15 -56.29 -28.05
C CYS A 9 -58.77 -56.70 -27.49
N PRO A 10 -58.64 -57.87 -26.84
CA PRO A 10 -57.42 -58.30 -26.18
C PRO A 10 -56.51 -59.11 -27.11
N GLY A 11 -55.20 -58.92 -26.94
CA GLY A 11 -54.18 -59.83 -27.45
C GLY A 11 -53.60 -59.44 -28.81
N THR A 12 -52.47 -58.75 -28.78
CA THR A 12 -51.17 -59.09 -29.40
C THR A 12 -50.30 -57.85 -29.24
N ALA A 13 -49.09 -57.99 -28.68
CA ALA A 13 -48.15 -56.89 -28.54
C ALA A 13 -47.72 -56.40 -29.93
N CYS A 14 -48.24 -55.25 -30.36
CA CYS A 14 -47.68 -54.45 -31.43
C CYS A 14 -46.98 -53.26 -30.80
N CYS A 15 -45.65 -53.21 -30.90
CA CYS A 15 -44.88 -51.99 -30.73
C CYS A 15 -45.32 -50.99 -31.81
N ALA A 16 -46.25 -50.11 -31.48
CA ALA A 16 -46.45 -48.89 -32.25
C ALA A 16 -45.28 -47.96 -31.94
N VAL A 17 -44.34 -47.84 -32.88
CA VAL A 17 -43.41 -46.72 -32.93
C VAL A 17 -44.29 -45.49 -33.18
N ALA A 18 -44.57 -44.74 -32.13
CA ALA A 18 -45.07 -43.38 -32.29
C ALA A 18 -43.91 -42.55 -32.84
N GLU A 19 -43.89 -42.33 -34.15
CA GLU A 19 -43.20 -41.16 -34.70
C GLU A 19 -43.92 -39.93 -34.12
N ILE A 20 -43.38 -39.42 -33.01
CA ILE A 20 -43.64 -38.05 -32.60
C ILE A 20 -42.88 -37.20 -33.62
N THR A 21 -43.54 -36.85 -34.71
CA THR A 21 -43.13 -35.70 -35.51
C THR A 21 -43.30 -34.49 -34.62
N VAL A 22 -42.23 -34.10 -33.92
CA VAL A 22 -42.14 -32.79 -33.28
C VAL A 22 -42.11 -31.80 -34.42
N TYR A 23 -43.28 -31.24 -34.77
CA TYR A 23 -43.30 -30.02 -35.53
C TYR A 23 -42.59 -28.96 -34.68
N ASP A 24 -41.44 -28.48 -35.15
CA ASP A 24 -40.78 -27.27 -34.65
C ASP A 24 -41.71 -26.07 -34.89
N LEU A 25 -42.66 -25.90 -33.97
CA LEU A 25 -43.58 -24.78 -33.92
C LEU A 25 -43.08 -23.81 -32.85
N GLY A 26 -41.92 -23.18 -33.05
CA GLY A 26 -41.50 -22.13 -32.12
C GLY A 26 -40.19 -21.38 -32.38
N GLY A 27 -39.25 -21.92 -33.17
CA GLY A 27 -37.93 -21.31 -33.33
C GLY A 27 -37.93 -19.87 -33.91
N TRP A 28 -38.92 -19.53 -34.72
CA TRP A 28 -38.95 -18.29 -35.52
C TRP A 28 -39.60 -17.08 -34.84
N LYS A 29 -40.11 -17.22 -33.60
CA LYS A 29 -40.86 -16.14 -32.94
C LYS A 29 -40.00 -15.28 -32.01
N PHE A 30 -38.97 -15.85 -31.40
CA PHE A 30 -38.12 -15.18 -30.40
C PHE A 30 -36.74 -14.92 -30.97
N LEU A 31 -36.08 -13.85 -30.51
CA LEU A 31 -34.73 -13.51 -30.94
C LEU A 31 -33.75 -14.68 -30.74
N ASP A 32 -32.89 -14.88 -31.73
CA ASP A 32 -31.69 -15.69 -31.63
C ASP A 32 -30.46 -14.78 -31.69
N ILE A 33 -29.45 -15.09 -30.87
CA ILE A 33 -28.26 -14.25 -30.70
C ILE A 33 -27.17 -14.80 -31.61
N TRP A 34 -26.80 -14.05 -32.65
CA TRP A 34 -25.79 -14.45 -33.63
C TRP A 34 -24.37 -14.04 -33.22
N ASP A 35 -24.21 -12.83 -32.68
CA ASP A 35 -22.90 -12.31 -32.27
C ASP A 35 -23.02 -11.29 -31.13
N VAL A 36 -21.96 -11.15 -30.34
CA VAL A 36 -21.83 -10.13 -29.29
C VAL A 36 -20.45 -9.50 -29.38
N ASN A 37 -20.39 -8.27 -29.88
CA ASN A 37 -19.16 -7.50 -29.99
C ASN A 37 -19.02 -6.56 -28.78
N MET A 38 -18.00 -6.81 -27.96
CA MET A 38 -17.72 -6.06 -26.73
C MET A 38 -17.05 -4.69 -26.93
N LEU A 39 -16.76 -4.29 -28.18
CA LEU A 39 -16.06 -3.04 -28.51
C LEU A 39 -14.77 -2.88 -27.66
N ARG A 40 -13.96 -3.95 -27.66
CA ARG A 40 -12.87 -4.18 -26.71
C ARG A 40 -11.49 -3.72 -27.19
N LYS A 41 -11.36 -3.28 -28.45
CA LYS A 41 -10.06 -2.88 -28.98
C LYS A 41 -9.55 -1.59 -28.31
N PRO A 42 -8.23 -1.39 -28.19
CA PRO A 42 -7.66 -0.21 -27.53
C PRO A 42 -8.08 1.13 -28.18
N ASP A 43 -8.33 1.14 -29.49
CA ASP A 43 -8.73 2.31 -30.26
C ASP A 43 -10.26 2.52 -30.30
N GLU A 44 -11.05 1.56 -29.82
CA GLU A 44 -12.51 1.67 -29.74
C GLU A 44 -12.96 2.51 -28.54
N ILE A 45 -14.25 2.88 -28.56
CA ILE A 45 -14.85 3.86 -27.65
C ILE A 45 -14.67 3.50 -26.17
N ASN A 46 -14.84 2.23 -25.80
CA ASN A 46 -14.86 1.82 -24.39
C ASN A 46 -13.50 2.04 -23.72
N LYS A 47 -12.42 1.44 -24.23
CA LYS A 47 -11.10 1.55 -23.59
C LYS A 47 -10.55 2.97 -23.58
N ARG A 48 -10.91 3.79 -24.59
CA ARG A 48 -10.55 5.21 -24.63
C ARG A 48 -11.31 6.01 -23.57
N GLN A 49 -12.63 5.88 -23.51
CA GLN A 49 -13.45 6.66 -22.57
C GLN A 49 -13.24 6.26 -21.11
N HIS A 50 -12.90 4.99 -20.85
CA HIS A 50 -12.61 4.50 -19.50
C HIS A 50 -11.14 4.65 -19.09
N THR A 51 -10.29 5.18 -19.96
CA THR A 51 -8.85 5.34 -19.69
C THR A 51 -8.21 4.00 -19.28
N THR A 52 -8.46 2.97 -20.10
CA THR A 52 -7.99 1.58 -19.91
C THR A 52 -7.34 1.02 -21.19
N HIS A 53 -7.06 1.88 -22.18
CA HIS A 53 -6.41 1.51 -23.44
C HIS A 53 -4.94 1.13 -23.30
N LEU A 54 -4.29 1.49 -22.18
CA LEU A 54 -2.87 1.19 -21.91
C LEU A 54 -2.64 -0.27 -21.50
N TYR A 55 -3.64 -0.92 -20.87
CA TYR A 55 -3.51 -2.32 -20.44
C TYR A 55 -3.29 -3.25 -21.63
N ALA A 56 -2.17 -3.98 -21.60
CA ALA A 56 -1.82 -4.99 -22.59
C ALA A 56 -2.67 -6.25 -22.41
N THR A 57 -3.93 -6.20 -22.85
CA THR A 57 -4.86 -7.33 -22.87
C THR A 57 -5.88 -7.21 -24.00
N ASP A 58 -6.32 -8.36 -24.54
CA ASP A 58 -7.36 -8.43 -25.56
C ASP A 58 -8.78 -8.31 -24.99
N ASN A 59 -8.95 -8.51 -23.69
CA ASN A 59 -10.25 -8.43 -23.02
C ASN A 59 -10.68 -6.96 -22.81
N LEU A 60 -11.99 -6.75 -22.70
CA LEU A 60 -12.54 -5.44 -22.37
C LEU A 60 -12.19 -5.10 -20.91
N ILE A 61 -11.71 -3.87 -20.68
CA ILE A 61 -11.52 -3.32 -19.33
C ILE A 61 -12.29 -2.01 -19.27
N VAL A 62 -13.17 -1.89 -18.27
CA VAL A 62 -13.95 -0.68 -17.98
C VAL A 62 -13.80 -0.31 -16.51
N ARG A 63 -14.22 0.89 -16.16
CA ARG A 63 -14.26 1.38 -14.78
C ARG A 63 -15.71 1.52 -14.34
N ARG A 64 -16.00 1.15 -13.09
CA ARG A 64 -17.36 1.19 -12.52
C ARG A 64 -17.93 2.62 -12.49
N GLY A 65 -19.25 2.76 -12.39
CA GLY A 65 -19.91 4.08 -12.35
C GLY A 65 -19.90 4.86 -13.67
N GLN A 66 -19.44 4.26 -14.77
CA GLN A 66 -19.37 4.89 -16.10
C GLN A 66 -19.94 3.95 -17.16
N GLU A 67 -20.67 4.52 -18.13
CA GLU A 67 -21.30 3.74 -19.20
C GLU A 67 -20.26 3.21 -20.20
N PHE A 68 -20.37 1.92 -20.55
CA PHE A 68 -19.71 1.31 -21.70
C PHE A 68 -20.73 0.70 -22.66
N GLN A 69 -20.30 0.38 -23.87
CA GLN A 69 -21.18 -0.12 -24.92
C GLN A 69 -20.80 -1.52 -25.39
N LEU A 70 -21.79 -2.32 -25.78
CA LEU A 70 -21.61 -3.55 -26.54
C LEU A 70 -22.64 -3.63 -27.66
N LYS A 71 -22.35 -4.40 -28.70
CA LYS A 71 -23.28 -4.65 -29.82
C LYS A 71 -23.75 -6.08 -29.78
N VAL A 72 -25.06 -6.27 -29.79
CA VAL A 72 -25.70 -7.59 -29.93
C VAL A 72 -26.28 -7.69 -31.33
N THR A 73 -25.85 -8.69 -32.07
CA THR A 73 -26.41 -9.02 -33.39
C THR A 73 -27.40 -10.17 -33.23
N PHE A 74 -28.63 -9.94 -33.66
CA PHE A 74 -29.70 -10.93 -33.65
C PHE A 74 -29.97 -11.51 -35.05
N ASP A 75 -30.83 -12.52 -35.13
CA ASP A 75 -31.33 -13.10 -36.37
C ASP A 75 -32.28 -12.18 -37.14
N ARG A 76 -32.97 -11.28 -36.43
CA ARG A 76 -33.90 -10.29 -36.98
C ARG A 76 -33.86 -8.98 -36.19
N PRO A 77 -34.49 -7.89 -36.68
CA PRO A 77 -34.55 -6.64 -35.94
C PRO A 77 -35.24 -6.81 -34.57
N TYR A 78 -34.66 -6.17 -33.56
CA TYR A 78 -35.19 -6.10 -32.20
C TYR A 78 -36.46 -5.26 -32.16
N LYS A 79 -37.53 -5.79 -31.57
CA LYS A 79 -38.81 -5.09 -31.38
C LYS A 79 -39.07 -4.88 -29.88
N PRO A 80 -38.88 -3.67 -29.35
CA PRO A 80 -39.03 -3.40 -27.91
C PRO A 80 -40.39 -3.79 -27.30
N SER A 81 -41.47 -3.80 -28.11
CA SER A 81 -42.81 -4.19 -27.66
C SER A 81 -42.98 -5.71 -27.47
N ASP A 82 -42.21 -6.51 -28.21
CA ASP A 82 -42.44 -7.95 -28.36
C ASP A 82 -41.29 -8.77 -27.78
N ASP A 83 -40.08 -8.20 -27.77
CA ASP A 83 -38.84 -8.88 -27.43
C ASP A 83 -38.31 -8.41 -26.08
N GLN A 84 -37.88 -9.37 -25.27
CA GLN A 84 -37.23 -9.11 -23.99
C GLN A 84 -35.88 -9.83 -23.96
N PHE A 85 -34.83 -9.06 -23.74
CA PHE A 85 -33.50 -9.62 -23.46
C PHE A 85 -32.80 -8.84 -22.34
N ALA A 86 -31.79 -9.46 -21.76
CA ALA A 86 -30.91 -8.88 -20.76
C ALA A 86 -29.46 -9.24 -21.07
N VAL A 87 -28.55 -8.37 -20.66
CA VAL A 87 -27.12 -8.68 -20.57
C VAL A 87 -26.83 -9.07 -19.13
N GLU A 88 -26.30 -10.26 -18.92
CA GLU A 88 -26.03 -10.81 -17.60
C GLU A 88 -24.54 -10.84 -17.31
N PHE A 89 -24.15 -10.28 -16.16
CA PHE A 89 -22.77 -10.31 -15.65
C PHE A 89 -22.66 -11.25 -14.46
N VAL A 90 -21.66 -12.12 -14.48
CA VAL A 90 -21.44 -13.15 -13.46
C VAL A 90 -20.00 -13.14 -12.98
N ILE A 91 -19.79 -13.12 -11.66
CA ILE A 91 -18.47 -13.25 -11.03
C ILE A 91 -18.47 -14.30 -9.91
N GLY A 92 -17.36 -15.03 -9.78
CA GLY A 92 -17.19 -16.07 -8.77
C GLY A 92 -17.80 -17.44 -9.11
N GLY A 93 -17.55 -18.41 -8.22
CA GLY A 93 -17.98 -19.81 -8.40
C GLY A 93 -19.44 -20.10 -8.03
N SER A 94 -20.11 -19.22 -7.28
CA SER A 94 -21.51 -19.39 -6.87
C SER A 94 -22.25 -18.04 -6.89
N PRO A 95 -22.50 -17.50 -8.09
CA PRO A 95 -23.04 -16.16 -8.29
C PRO A 95 -24.50 -16.04 -7.81
N GLN A 96 -24.82 -14.91 -7.17
CA GLN A 96 -26.10 -14.66 -6.51
C GLN A 96 -26.52 -13.21 -6.73
N PHE A 97 -27.79 -13.00 -7.07
CA PHE A 97 -28.36 -11.66 -7.26
C PHE A 97 -28.25 -10.81 -5.98
N SER A 98 -28.64 -11.39 -4.84
CA SER A 98 -28.64 -10.71 -3.52
C SER A 98 -27.26 -10.30 -3.02
N LYS A 99 -26.19 -10.86 -3.58
CA LYS A 99 -24.80 -10.54 -3.22
C LYS A 99 -24.11 -9.66 -4.27
N GLY A 100 -24.84 -9.23 -5.30
CA GLY A 100 -24.28 -8.47 -6.41
C GLY A 100 -23.27 -9.25 -7.27
N THR A 101 -23.27 -10.59 -7.23
CA THR A 101 -22.35 -11.42 -8.03
C THR A 101 -23.01 -12.04 -9.28
N TYR A 102 -24.32 -11.81 -9.43
CA TYR A 102 -25.08 -12.02 -10.67
C TYR A 102 -25.91 -10.76 -10.93
N ILE A 103 -25.64 -10.08 -12.05
CA ILE A 103 -26.28 -8.81 -12.41
C ILE A 103 -26.95 -8.95 -13.78
N PRO A 104 -28.29 -9.15 -13.84
CA PRO A 104 -29.05 -9.03 -15.07
C PRO A 104 -29.35 -7.55 -15.35
N VAL A 105 -28.88 -7.06 -16.48
CA VAL A 105 -29.10 -5.69 -16.95
C VAL A 105 -30.17 -5.71 -18.03
N SER A 106 -31.32 -5.10 -17.74
CA SER A 106 -32.37 -4.93 -18.74
C SER A 106 -32.16 -3.63 -19.51
N VAL A 107 -32.52 -3.63 -20.78
CA VAL A 107 -32.54 -2.42 -21.62
C VAL A 107 -33.92 -1.77 -21.70
N ALA A 108 -34.93 -2.40 -21.08
CA ALA A 108 -36.30 -1.90 -21.04
C ALA A 108 -36.45 -0.85 -19.94
N SER A 109 -37.02 0.30 -20.29
CA SER A 109 -37.13 1.46 -19.39
C SER A 109 -38.06 1.26 -18.20
N ASP A 110 -38.92 0.24 -18.23
CA ASP A 110 -39.90 -0.09 -17.19
C ASP A 110 -39.35 -1.07 -16.14
N ARG A 111 -38.15 -1.63 -16.35
CA ARG A 111 -37.52 -2.57 -15.42
C ARG A 111 -36.32 -1.94 -14.73
N GLN A 112 -36.38 -1.87 -13.40
CA GLN A 112 -35.22 -1.50 -12.59
C GLN A 112 -34.24 -2.69 -12.53
N SER A 113 -33.01 -2.46 -12.97
CA SER A 113 -31.87 -3.35 -12.75
C SER A 113 -30.82 -2.71 -11.84
N PRO A 114 -29.99 -3.51 -11.14
CA PRO A 114 -28.94 -2.97 -10.28
C PRO A 114 -27.95 -2.05 -11.01
N TRP A 115 -27.68 -2.35 -12.28
CA TRP A 115 -26.94 -1.49 -13.20
C TRP A 115 -27.89 -0.88 -14.22
N ALA A 116 -27.65 0.35 -14.64
CA ALA A 116 -28.47 0.97 -15.66
C ALA A 116 -28.15 0.38 -17.04
N GLY A 117 -29.20 0.04 -17.80
CA GLY A 117 -29.09 -0.45 -19.17
C GLY A 117 -30.02 0.33 -20.09
N ARG A 118 -29.57 0.62 -21.31
CA ARG A 118 -30.40 1.26 -22.33
C ARG A 118 -29.99 0.85 -23.74
N VAL A 119 -30.92 0.97 -24.68
CA VAL A 119 -30.58 0.92 -26.11
C VAL A 119 -30.00 2.28 -26.50
N VAL A 120 -28.77 2.28 -27.00
CA VAL A 120 -28.10 3.47 -27.55
C VAL A 120 -28.52 3.68 -29.00
N GLU A 121 -28.53 2.58 -29.76
CA GLU A 121 -28.85 2.56 -31.18
C GLU A 121 -29.42 1.17 -31.53
N SER A 122 -30.37 1.12 -32.46
CA SER A 122 -30.88 -0.11 -33.04
C SER A 122 -30.95 0.06 -34.55
N ALA A 123 -30.12 -0.68 -35.28
CA ALA A 123 -30.01 -0.61 -36.74
C ALA A 123 -30.01 -2.02 -37.32
N ASP A 124 -30.93 -2.30 -38.24
CA ASP A 124 -31.16 -3.64 -38.79
C ASP A 124 -31.31 -4.69 -37.68
N ASN A 125 -30.42 -5.67 -37.67
CA ASN A 125 -30.36 -6.76 -36.70
C ASN A 125 -29.42 -6.48 -35.52
N VAL A 126 -28.80 -5.30 -35.47
CA VAL A 126 -27.77 -4.94 -34.48
C VAL A 126 -28.33 -3.94 -33.47
N VAL A 127 -28.21 -4.27 -32.20
CA VAL A 127 -28.58 -3.39 -31.08
C VAL A 127 -27.31 -3.02 -30.32
N THR A 128 -27.01 -1.72 -30.26
CA THR A 128 -25.97 -1.17 -29.39
C THR A 128 -26.57 -0.90 -28.01
N VAL A 129 -26.05 -1.58 -27.00
CA VAL A 129 -26.50 -1.50 -25.61
C VAL A 129 -25.50 -0.72 -24.79
N GLY A 130 -25.98 0.30 -24.07
CA GLY A 130 -25.22 1.06 -23.09
C GLY A 130 -25.48 0.49 -21.69
N ILE A 131 -24.41 0.22 -20.95
CA ILE A 131 -24.44 -0.41 -19.62
C ILE A 131 -23.60 0.43 -18.67
N THR A 132 -24.19 0.86 -17.56
CA THR A 132 -23.50 1.62 -16.51
C THR A 132 -23.45 0.78 -15.23
N PRO A 133 -22.29 0.17 -14.91
CA PRO A 133 -22.09 -0.50 -13.63
C PRO A 133 -22.31 0.47 -12.47
N ALA A 134 -22.87 -0.01 -11.37
CA ALA A 134 -23.01 0.79 -10.15
C ALA A 134 -21.64 1.32 -9.66
N PRO A 135 -21.54 2.53 -9.08
CA PRO A 135 -20.27 3.08 -8.59
C PRO A 135 -19.60 2.26 -7.48
N ASP A 136 -20.33 1.38 -6.80
CA ASP A 136 -19.85 0.45 -5.78
C ASP A 136 -19.67 -0.99 -6.32
N CYS A 137 -19.73 -1.18 -7.65
CA CYS A 137 -19.57 -2.47 -8.30
C CYS A 137 -18.30 -3.19 -7.82
N ILE A 138 -18.43 -4.51 -7.66
CA ILE A 138 -17.33 -5.43 -7.36
C ILE A 138 -16.26 -5.33 -8.45
N VAL A 139 -15.01 -5.13 -8.03
CA VAL A 139 -13.85 -5.11 -8.92
C VAL A 139 -13.38 -6.54 -9.22
N GLY A 140 -13.12 -6.82 -10.49
CA GLY A 140 -12.65 -8.13 -10.94
C GLY A 140 -13.03 -8.45 -12.38
N LYS A 141 -12.81 -9.72 -12.76
CA LYS A 141 -13.15 -10.26 -14.08
C LYS A 141 -14.54 -10.89 -14.06
N TRP A 142 -15.42 -10.38 -14.90
CA TRP A 142 -16.81 -10.80 -15.03
C TRP A 142 -17.03 -11.57 -16.32
N ARG A 143 -17.80 -12.65 -16.26
CA ARG A 143 -18.31 -13.36 -17.43
C ARG A 143 -19.58 -12.67 -17.91
N THR A 144 -19.68 -12.47 -19.22
CA THR A 144 -20.82 -11.78 -19.86
C THR A 144 -21.66 -12.78 -20.66
N TYR A 145 -22.97 -12.72 -20.48
CA TYR A 145 -23.94 -13.49 -21.25
C TYR A 145 -25.02 -12.58 -21.80
N VAL A 146 -25.63 -12.97 -22.93
CA VAL A 146 -26.86 -12.35 -23.41
C VAL A 146 -27.98 -13.38 -23.30
N ALA A 147 -29.09 -12.96 -22.72
CA ALA A 147 -30.21 -13.82 -22.35
C ALA A 147 -31.51 -13.27 -22.94
N VAL A 148 -32.17 -14.05 -23.80
CA VAL A 148 -33.51 -13.75 -24.35
C VAL A 148 -34.55 -14.46 -23.48
N VAL A 149 -35.52 -13.68 -23.01
CA VAL A 149 -36.62 -14.19 -22.19
C VAL A 149 -37.76 -14.64 -23.10
N THR A 150 -38.19 -15.89 -22.93
CA THR A 150 -39.32 -16.47 -23.67
C THR A 150 -40.36 -17.02 -22.69
N PRO A 151 -41.61 -17.27 -23.12
CA PRO A 151 -42.63 -17.94 -22.29
C PRO A 151 -42.23 -19.35 -21.82
N TYR A 152 -41.24 -19.96 -22.48
CA TYR A 152 -40.78 -21.33 -22.17
C TYR A 152 -39.49 -21.36 -21.34
N GLY A 153 -38.94 -20.19 -20.99
CA GLY A 153 -37.70 -20.05 -20.24
C GLY A 153 -36.73 -19.06 -20.86
N ILE A 154 -35.51 -19.02 -20.31
CA ILE A 154 -34.44 -18.11 -20.74
C ILE A 154 -33.51 -18.84 -21.72
N ARG A 155 -33.35 -18.30 -22.92
CA ARG A 155 -32.33 -18.74 -23.88
C ARG A 155 -31.09 -17.87 -23.71
N ARG A 156 -29.95 -18.49 -23.41
CA ARG A 156 -28.70 -17.78 -23.08
C ARG A 156 -27.58 -18.19 -24.03
N THR A 157 -26.71 -17.24 -24.37
CA THR A 157 -25.45 -17.56 -25.06
C THR A 157 -24.63 -18.58 -24.28
N ARG A 158 -23.82 -19.40 -24.97
CA ARG A 158 -22.81 -20.25 -24.32
C ARG A 158 -21.77 -19.40 -23.59
N GLN A 159 -20.90 -20.01 -22.79
CA GLN A 159 -19.74 -19.29 -22.24
C GLN A 159 -18.72 -19.04 -23.36
N ASP A 160 -18.10 -17.85 -23.35
CA ASP A 160 -17.02 -17.48 -24.24
C ASP A 160 -16.16 -16.42 -23.54
N GLU A 161 -14.89 -16.76 -23.32
CA GLU A 161 -13.92 -15.94 -22.58
C GLU A 161 -13.59 -14.63 -23.31
N SER A 162 -13.83 -14.56 -24.62
CA SER A 162 -13.63 -13.34 -25.41
C SER A 162 -14.59 -12.20 -24.97
N ARG A 163 -15.68 -12.56 -24.27
CA ARG A 163 -16.68 -11.64 -23.75
C ARG A 163 -16.51 -11.32 -22.27
N ASP A 164 -15.45 -11.85 -21.65
CA ASP A 164 -15.13 -11.47 -20.28
C ASP A 164 -14.73 -9.99 -20.21
N VAL A 165 -15.19 -9.31 -19.17
CA VAL A 165 -14.92 -7.90 -18.93
C VAL A 165 -14.32 -7.70 -17.55
N TYR A 166 -13.23 -6.95 -17.47
CA TYR A 166 -12.70 -6.47 -16.20
C TYR A 166 -13.41 -5.16 -15.84
N ILE A 167 -13.90 -5.08 -14.61
CA ILE A 167 -14.45 -3.84 -14.05
C ILE A 167 -13.52 -3.40 -12.92
N LEU A 168 -12.99 -2.19 -13.03
CA LEU A 168 -12.01 -1.60 -12.11
C LEU A 168 -12.62 -0.45 -11.30
N PHE A 169 -11.89 0.01 -10.28
CA PHE A 169 -12.19 1.26 -9.57
C PHE A 169 -12.13 2.46 -10.54
N ASN A 170 -12.91 3.50 -10.24
CA ASN A 170 -13.05 4.68 -11.10
C ASN A 170 -12.70 6.01 -10.42
N PRO A 171 -11.42 6.43 -10.48
CA PRO A 171 -10.99 7.75 -10.02
C PRO A 171 -11.64 8.95 -10.73
N TRP A 172 -12.29 8.75 -11.88
CA TRP A 172 -12.94 9.81 -12.66
C TRP A 172 -14.42 9.97 -12.34
N ALA A 173 -15.05 9.02 -11.65
CA ALA A 173 -16.47 9.09 -11.33
C ALA A 173 -16.70 9.66 -9.93
N ALA A 174 -17.36 10.81 -9.84
CA ALA A 174 -17.63 11.51 -8.56
C ALA A 174 -18.39 10.66 -7.50
N ALA A 175 -19.14 9.65 -7.95
CA ALA A 175 -19.87 8.74 -7.07
C ALA A 175 -19.03 7.55 -6.58
N ASP A 176 -17.82 7.35 -7.12
CA ASP A 176 -16.91 6.28 -6.70
C ASP A 176 -16.16 6.69 -5.42
N SER A 177 -15.96 5.73 -4.52
CA SER A 177 -15.21 5.93 -3.28
C SER A 177 -13.73 6.29 -3.49
N VAL A 178 -13.17 6.11 -4.69
CA VAL A 178 -11.80 6.52 -5.02
C VAL A 178 -11.72 7.76 -5.93
N PHE A 179 -12.81 8.52 -6.06
CA PHE A 179 -12.85 9.73 -6.88
C PHE A 179 -11.77 10.73 -6.48
N LEU A 180 -10.93 11.13 -7.44
CA LEU A 180 -9.87 12.10 -7.26
C LEU A 180 -10.09 13.25 -8.25
N ASP A 181 -10.52 14.41 -7.74
CA ASP A 181 -10.94 15.53 -8.58
C ASP A 181 -9.75 16.15 -9.37
N ASP A 182 -8.56 16.14 -8.77
CA ASP A 182 -7.35 16.66 -9.41
C ASP A 182 -6.94 15.76 -10.61
N GLY A 183 -6.95 16.35 -11.81
CA GLY A 183 -6.57 15.69 -13.05
C GLY A 183 -5.09 15.30 -13.10
N ASN A 184 -4.18 16.15 -12.61
CA ASN A 184 -2.75 15.88 -12.62
C ASN A 184 -2.40 14.77 -11.63
N GLU A 185 -3.05 14.74 -10.46
CA GLU A 185 -2.89 13.65 -9.51
C GLU A 185 -3.46 12.32 -10.04
N ARG A 186 -4.52 12.34 -10.86
CA ARG A 186 -5.00 11.11 -11.53
C ARG A 186 -4.00 10.59 -12.56
N GLU A 187 -3.43 11.46 -13.37
CA GLU A 187 -2.37 11.08 -14.31
C GLU A 187 -1.18 10.48 -13.56
N GLU A 188 -0.69 11.14 -12.50
CA GLU A 188 0.47 10.66 -11.72
C GLU A 188 0.17 9.40 -10.91
N CYS A 189 -0.96 9.36 -10.20
CA CYS A 189 -1.24 8.34 -9.19
C CYS A 189 -2.02 7.15 -9.72
N VAL A 190 -2.42 7.14 -10.99
CA VAL A 190 -3.13 6.01 -11.63
C VAL A 190 -2.46 5.59 -12.93
N LEU A 191 -2.13 6.54 -13.81
CA LEU A 191 -1.69 6.25 -15.18
C LEU A 191 -0.18 6.22 -15.36
N ASN A 192 0.57 6.93 -14.53
CA ASN A 192 2.03 6.90 -14.63
C ASN A 192 2.58 5.52 -14.19
N GLU A 193 3.30 4.86 -15.09
CA GLU A 193 3.91 3.54 -14.86
C GLU A 193 5.32 3.63 -14.31
N VAL A 194 5.91 4.83 -14.27
CA VAL A 194 7.27 5.05 -13.79
C VAL A 194 7.23 6.02 -12.60
N GLY A 195 7.95 5.67 -11.55
CA GLY A 195 8.04 6.47 -10.34
C GLY A 195 9.47 6.69 -9.88
N VAL A 196 9.60 7.52 -8.84
CA VAL A 196 10.83 7.74 -8.10
C VAL A 196 10.55 7.38 -6.65
N ILE A 197 11.41 6.54 -6.08
CA ILE A 197 11.41 6.22 -4.66
C ILE A 197 12.60 6.93 -4.03
N TYR A 198 12.33 7.74 -3.01
CA TYR A 198 13.38 8.45 -2.28
C TYR A 198 13.97 7.56 -1.20
N HIS A 199 15.27 7.66 -1.00
CA HIS A 199 16.01 6.94 0.03
C HIS A 199 17.29 7.68 0.41
N GLY A 200 18.19 7.06 1.18
CA GLY A 200 19.47 7.65 1.57
C GLY A 200 19.37 8.28 2.95
N ALA A 201 19.96 9.45 3.13
CA ALA A 201 19.91 10.20 4.37
C ALA A 201 19.02 11.44 4.24
N PHE A 202 18.57 12.00 5.36
CA PHE A 202 17.71 13.20 5.38
C PHE A 202 18.37 14.41 4.70
N ASP A 203 19.68 14.54 4.86
CA ASP A 203 20.53 15.62 4.34
C ASP A 203 21.14 15.30 2.97
N ASP A 204 21.21 14.03 2.60
CA ASP A 204 21.63 13.56 1.26
C ASP A 204 20.60 12.58 0.68
N VAL A 205 19.48 13.14 0.23
CA VAL A 205 18.37 12.36 -0.35
C VAL A 205 18.75 11.88 -1.73
N SER A 206 18.79 10.56 -1.88
CA SER A 206 19.04 9.87 -3.13
C SER A 206 17.74 9.35 -3.74
N GLU A 207 17.77 9.11 -5.05
CA GLU A 207 16.62 8.74 -5.86
C GLU A 207 16.80 7.35 -6.49
N ARG A 208 15.71 6.58 -6.50
CA ARG A 208 15.63 5.30 -7.19
C ARG A 208 14.49 5.32 -8.20
N PRO A 209 14.76 5.28 -9.52
CA PRO A 209 13.70 5.10 -10.49
C PRO A 209 13.11 3.69 -10.35
N TRP A 210 11.79 3.58 -10.58
CA TRP A 210 11.08 2.32 -10.49
C TRP A 210 10.03 2.19 -11.59
N ASN A 211 10.01 1.05 -12.28
CA ASN A 211 8.94 0.70 -13.21
C ASN A 211 7.81 -0.05 -12.48
N PHE A 212 6.69 0.61 -12.20
CA PHE A 212 5.50 -0.04 -11.67
C PHE A 212 4.90 -1.01 -12.69
N GLY A 213 4.80 -0.61 -13.96
CA GLY A 213 4.35 -1.49 -15.06
C GLY A 213 2.94 -2.06 -14.87
N GLN A 214 2.03 -1.31 -14.25
CA GLN A 214 0.68 -1.80 -13.94
C GLN A 214 -0.15 -2.18 -15.17
N PHE A 215 0.25 -1.76 -16.37
CA PHE A 215 -0.43 -2.07 -17.63
C PHE A 215 0.25 -3.19 -18.44
N ASP A 216 1.39 -3.72 -17.96
CA ASP A 216 2.07 -4.84 -18.58
C ASP A 216 1.18 -6.10 -18.62
N TYR A 217 1.41 -6.92 -19.66
CA TYR A 217 0.63 -8.14 -19.89
C TYR A 217 0.69 -9.07 -18.67
N GLY A 218 -0.48 -9.49 -18.18
CA GLY A 218 -0.62 -10.41 -17.05
C GLY A 218 -0.58 -9.77 -15.66
N VAL A 219 -0.19 -8.50 -15.52
CA VAL A 219 -0.12 -7.84 -14.20
C VAL A 219 -1.50 -7.66 -13.56
N LEU A 220 -2.52 -7.32 -14.34
CA LEU A 220 -3.90 -7.24 -13.84
C LEU A 220 -4.40 -8.59 -13.32
N ASP A 221 -4.16 -9.67 -14.07
CA ASP A 221 -4.53 -11.02 -13.62
C ASP A 221 -3.73 -11.46 -12.39
N ALA A 222 -2.46 -11.06 -12.28
CA ALA A 222 -1.66 -11.27 -11.07
C ALA A 222 -2.25 -10.55 -9.85
N CYS A 223 -2.74 -9.31 -10.02
CA CYS A 223 -3.42 -8.57 -8.96
C CYS A 223 -4.72 -9.24 -8.52
N LEU A 224 -5.52 -9.74 -9.48
CA LEU A 224 -6.72 -10.53 -9.14
C LEU A 224 -6.36 -11.84 -8.43
N PHE A 225 -5.29 -12.50 -8.87
CA PHE A 225 -4.79 -13.72 -8.25
C PHE A 225 -4.35 -13.49 -6.79
N ILE A 226 -3.74 -12.35 -6.46
CA ILE A 226 -3.41 -11.99 -5.06
C ILE A 226 -4.68 -11.97 -4.20
N MET A 227 -5.77 -11.37 -4.67
CA MET A 227 -7.05 -11.35 -3.95
C MET A 227 -7.71 -12.75 -3.86
N ASP A 228 -7.52 -13.60 -4.88
CA ASP A 228 -7.99 -14.99 -4.85
C ASP A 228 -7.21 -15.84 -3.84
N LYS A 229 -5.87 -15.72 -3.83
CA LYS A 229 -4.97 -16.42 -2.90
C LYS A 229 -5.23 -15.99 -1.46
N ALA A 230 -5.56 -14.72 -1.24
CA ALA A 230 -6.05 -14.16 0.02
C ALA A 230 -7.36 -14.80 0.55
N ALA A 231 -8.04 -15.61 -0.26
CA ALA A 231 -9.42 -16.02 -0.06
C ALA A 231 -10.35 -14.83 0.22
N MET A 232 -10.07 -13.66 -0.38
CA MET A 232 -10.84 -12.45 -0.15
C MET A 232 -12.26 -12.64 -0.69
N PRO A 233 -13.31 -12.49 0.14
CA PRO A 233 -14.68 -12.60 -0.33
C PRO A 233 -14.95 -11.66 -1.50
N ILE A 234 -15.50 -12.20 -2.59
CA ILE A 234 -15.75 -11.43 -3.82
C ILE A 234 -16.60 -10.18 -3.55
N THR A 235 -17.57 -10.28 -2.64
CA THR A 235 -18.43 -9.16 -2.22
C THR A 235 -17.69 -8.01 -1.55
N ASN A 236 -16.45 -8.23 -1.08
CA ASN A 236 -15.63 -7.20 -0.47
C ASN A 236 -14.71 -6.49 -1.48
N ARG A 237 -14.59 -6.97 -2.72
CA ARG A 237 -13.63 -6.42 -3.71
C ARG A 237 -14.06 -5.08 -4.30
N GLY A 238 -15.32 -4.65 -4.08
CA GLY A 238 -15.78 -3.30 -4.43
C GLY A 238 -15.44 -2.24 -3.37
N ASP A 239 -14.88 -2.63 -2.22
CA ASP A 239 -14.59 -1.73 -1.11
C ASP A 239 -13.07 -1.45 -1.06
N PRO A 240 -12.60 -0.23 -1.38
CA PRO A 240 -11.17 0.05 -1.46
C PRO A 240 -10.48 -0.06 -0.10
N ILE A 241 -11.20 0.14 1.02
CA ILE A 241 -10.66 0.01 2.38
C ILE A 241 -10.29 -1.46 2.63
N LYS A 242 -11.22 -2.37 2.32
CA LYS A 242 -10.99 -3.81 2.49
C LYS A 242 -9.95 -4.35 1.52
N VAL A 243 -9.94 -3.84 0.28
CA VAL A 243 -8.93 -4.20 -0.72
C VAL A 243 -7.54 -3.78 -0.24
N ALA A 244 -7.36 -2.52 0.17
CA ALA A 244 -6.08 -2.03 0.67
C ALA A 244 -5.60 -2.80 1.91
N ARG A 245 -6.49 -3.03 2.89
CA ARG A 245 -6.15 -3.76 4.11
C ARG A 245 -5.80 -5.24 3.88
N LYS A 246 -6.53 -5.94 3.00
CA LYS A 246 -6.21 -7.34 2.70
C LYS A 246 -4.97 -7.46 1.82
N ALA A 247 -4.77 -6.52 0.90
CA ALA A 247 -3.59 -6.48 0.07
C ALA A 247 -2.32 -6.21 0.88
N SER A 248 -2.31 -5.24 1.81
CA SER A 248 -1.12 -4.97 2.63
C SER A 248 -0.62 -6.20 3.39
N ALA A 249 -1.53 -7.05 3.86
CA ALA A 249 -1.19 -8.36 4.42
C ALA A 249 -0.60 -9.33 3.37
N MET A 250 -1.24 -9.43 2.19
CA MET A 250 -0.80 -10.34 1.14
C MET A 250 0.50 -9.96 0.46
N LEU A 251 0.94 -8.71 0.55
CA LEU A 251 2.20 -8.31 -0.08
C LEU A 251 3.41 -8.92 0.64
N ASN A 252 3.29 -9.27 1.92
CA ASN A 252 4.33 -9.96 2.66
C ASN A 252 3.98 -11.44 2.92
N SER A 253 4.99 -12.29 3.05
CA SER A 253 4.80 -13.73 3.12
C SER A 253 4.70 -14.30 4.55
N ARG A 254 4.62 -13.47 5.60
CA ARG A 254 4.77 -13.95 6.98
C ARG A 254 3.64 -14.88 7.44
N ASP A 255 2.41 -14.57 7.03
CA ASP A 255 1.21 -15.28 7.51
C ASP A 255 0.51 -16.10 6.41
N ASP A 256 0.46 -15.56 5.18
CA ASP A 256 -0.49 -15.99 4.14
C ASP A 256 0.17 -16.56 2.86
N ASP A 257 1.48 -16.88 2.88
CA ASP A 257 2.28 -17.18 1.67
C ASP A 257 2.10 -16.08 0.59
N GLY A 258 2.14 -14.82 1.05
CA GLY A 258 2.03 -13.62 0.24
C GLY A 258 3.16 -13.40 -0.76
N VAL A 259 3.14 -12.25 -1.43
CA VAL A 259 3.93 -12.00 -2.65
C VAL A 259 5.44 -12.04 -2.40
N LEU A 260 5.93 -11.43 -1.32
CA LEU A 260 7.35 -11.16 -1.12
C LEU A 260 7.87 -11.66 0.24
N VAL A 261 9.06 -12.27 0.21
CA VAL A 261 9.82 -12.66 1.40
C VAL A 261 10.79 -11.55 1.80
N GLY A 262 10.65 -11.05 3.03
CA GLY A 262 11.51 -9.97 3.55
C GLY A 262 12.87 -10.49 3.99
N SER A 263 13.96 -9.81 3.62
CA SER A 263 15.30 -10.14 4.12
C SER A 263 16.21 -8.93 4.30
N TRP A 264 16.82 -8.85 5.48
CA TRP A 264 17.82 -7.83 5.88
C TRP A 264 19.15 -8.46 6.28
N SER A 265 19.35 -9.74 6.00
CA SER A 265 20.55 -10.49 6.43
C SER A 265 21.85 -10.05 5.74
N GLY A 266 21.76 -9.39 4.59
CA GLY A 266 22.89 -9.16 3.69
C GLY A 266 23.28 -10.38 2.85
N ASP A 267 22.67 -11.55 3.09
CA ASP A 267 22.82 -12.77 2.29
C ASP A 267 21.54 -13.07 1.52
N TYR A 268 21.65 -13.05 0.19
CA TYR A 268 20.55 -13.24 -0.74
C TYR A 268 20.76 -14.46 -1.66
N THR A 269 21.57 -15.45 -1.25
CA THR A 269 22.01 -16.59 -2.08
C THR A 269 20.88 -17.33 -2.81
N TYR A 270 19.67 -17.41 -2.23
CA TYR A 270 18.54 -18.14 -2.80
C TYR A 270 17.46 -17.25 -3.44
N GLY A 271 17.78 -15.99 -3.73
CA GLY A 271 16.84 -15.06 -4.32
C GLY A 271 17.53 -13.88 -5.00
N VAL A 272 16.77 -12.81 -5.20
CA VAL A 272 17.27 -11.56 -5.75
C VAL A 272 17.50 -10.59 -4.60
N ALA A 273 18.66 -9.93 -4.59
CA ALA A 273 18.94 -8.88 -3.62
C ALA A 273 17.91 -7.73 -3.77
N PRO A 274 17.32 -7.22 -2.67
CA PRO A 274 16.29 -6.17 -2.74
C PRO A 274 16.69 -4.92 -3.53
N THR A 275 18.00 -4.61 -3.56
CA THR A 275 18.58 -3.47 -4.27
C THR A 275 18.69 -3.66 -5.78
N SER A 276 18.60 -4.90 -6.28
CA SER A 276 18.69 -5.25 -7.71
C SER A 276 17.36 -5.10 -8.45
N TRP A 277 16.23 -5.06 -7.74
CA TRP A 277 14.94 -4.84 -8.36
C TRP A 277 14.84 -3.44 -8.96
N THR A 278 14.29 -3.37 -10.18
CA THR A 278 14.07 -2.12 -10.93
C THR A 278 12.60 -1.89 -11.28
N GLY A 279 11.73 -2.86 -10.98
CA GLY A 279 10.31 -2.78 -11.28
C GLY A 279 9.48 -3.90 -10.65
N SER A 280 8.17 -3.74 -10.70
CA SER A 280 7.21 -4.63 -10.06
C SER A 280 6.68 -5.75 -10.96
N THR A 281 6.74 -5.56 -12.29
CA THR A 281 6.22 -6.51 -13.29
C THR A 281 6.78 -7.92 -13.09
N GLU A 282 8.11 -8.06 -13.05
CA GLU A 282 8.76 -9.38 -12.90
C GLU A 282 8.35 -10.07 -11.59
N ILE A 283 8.27 -9.33 -10.48
CA ILE A 283 7.87 -9.86 -9.18
C ILE A 283 6.44 -10.42 -9.24
N LEU A 284 5.49 -9.64 -9.77
CA LEU A 284 4.07 -10.03 -9.82
C LEU A 284 3.83 -11.20 -10.79
N LEU A 285 4.52 -11.22 -11.93
CA LEU A 285 4.43 -12.32 -12.89
C LEU A 285 5.08 -13.61 -12.34
N ASN A 286 6.22 -13.50 -11.65
CA ASN A 286 6.86 -14.64 -10.99
C ASN A 286 5.99 -15.20 -9.86
N TYR A 287 5.40 -14.34 -9.01
CA TYR A 287 4.49 -14.78 -7.96
C TYR A 287 3.25 -15.49 -8.53
N SER A 288 2.60 -14.87 -9.52
CA SER A 288 1.37 -15.41 -10.10
C SER A 288 1.61 -16.67 -10.95
N SER A 289 2.78 -16.85 -11.57
CA SER A 289 3.10 -18.07 -12.31
C SER A 289 3.56 -19.21 -11.39
N SER A 290 4.47 -18.94 -10.46
CA SER A 290 5.03 -19.94 -9.55
C SER A 290 4.10 -20.31 -8.40
N LYS A 291 3.17 -19.43 -8.04
CA LYS A 291 2.28 -19.55 -6.87
C LYS A 291 3.02 -19.56 -5.53
N MET A 292 4.29 -19.14 -5.52
CA MET A 292 5.18 -19.12 -4.37
C MET A 292 5.70 -17.71 -4.10
N PRO A 293 5.95 -17.34 -2.83
CA PRO A 293 6.57 -16.06 -2.48
C PRO A 293 7.89 -15.81 -3.21
N VAL A 294 8.12 -14.56 -3.61
CA VAL A 294 9.33 -14.12 -4.35
C VAL A 294 10.36 -13.57 -3.36
N CYS A 295 11.57 -14.09 -3.43
CA CYS A 295 12.71 -13.68 -2.61
C CYS A 295 13.59 -12.66 -3.37
N TYR A 296 14.01 -11.52 -2.81
CA TYR A 296 13.69 -10.94 -1.50
C TYR A 296 13.22 -9.48 -1.61
N ALA A 297 12.64 -8.96 -0.53
CA ALA A 297 12.17 -7.59 -0.42
C ALA A 297 12.64 -6.88 0.85
N GLN A 298 12.59 -5.55 0.74
CA GLN A 298 12.76 -4.56 1.80
C GLN A 298 11.68 -3.49 1.62
N CYS A 299 11.55 -2.52 2.52
CA CYS A 299 10.37 -1.64 2.59
C CYS A 299 10.01 -0.97 1.25
N TRP A 300 10.99 -0.45 0.51
CA TRP A 300 10.74 0.17 -0.79
C TRP A 300 10.22 -0.81 -1.86
N VAL A 301 10.65 -2.08 -1.82
CA VAL A 301 10.19 -3.11 -2.74
C VAL A 301 8.73 -3.46 -2.41
N TYR A 302 8.41 -3.60 -1.12
CA TYR A 302 7.03 -3.78 -0.67
C TYR A 302 6.14 -2.62 -1.13
N ALA A 303 6.56 -1.38 -0.84
CA ALA A 303 5.80 -0.19 -1.19
C ALA A 303 5.62 -0.07 -2.71
N ALA A 304 6.62 -0.39 -3.51
CA ALA A 304 6.54 -0.27 -4.97
C ALA A 304 5.64 -1.33 -5.62
N VAL A 305 5.74 -2.59 -5.17
CA VAL A 305 4.85 -3.67 -5.65
C VAL A 305 3.42 -3.44 -5.19
N PHE A 306 3.22 -2.94 -3.97
CA PHE A 306 1.89 -2.57 -3.51
C PHE A 306 1.30 -1.38 -4.28
N ASN A 307 2.13 -0.38 -4.60
CA ASN A 307 1.72 0.75 -5.45
C ASN A 307 1.23 0.26 -6.82
N THR A 308 1.95 -0.69 -7.43
CA THR A 308 1.54 -1.33 -8.69
C THR A 308 0.19 -2.02 -8.56
N PHE A 309 -0.02 -2.80 -7.49
CA PHE A 309 -1.30 -3.47 -7.23
C PHE A 309 -2.47 -2.47 -7.13
N LEU A 310 -2.29 -1.38 -6.38
CA LEU A 310 -3.32 -0.35 -6.20
C LEU A 310 -3.65 0.37 -7.51
N ARG A 311 -2.61 0.86 -8.23
CA ARG A 311 -2.76 1.54 -9.52
C ARG A 311 -3.39 0.64 -10.58
N CYS A 312 -2.98 -0.63 -10.63
CA CYS A 312 -3.51 -1.61 -11.58
C CYS A 312 -5.02 -1.82 -11.41
N LEU A 313 -5.52 -1.82 -10.17
CA LEU A 313 -6.96 -1.93 -9.88
C LEU A 313 -7.71 -0.60 -10.02
N GLY A 314 -7.01 0.52 -10.21
CA GLY A 314 -7.59 1.85 -10.34
C GLY A 314 -7.76 2.60 -9.01
N ILE A 315 -7.09 2.20 -7.94
CA ILE A 315 -7.03 2.99 -6.70
C ILE A 315 -5.86 3.96 -6.84
N PRO A 316 -6.05 5.29 -6.77
CA PRO A 316 -4.94 6.24 -6.85
C PRO A 316 -3.98 6.01 -5.70
N ALA A 317 -2.69 5.83 -6.00
CA ALA A 317 -1.68 5.52 -5.00
C ALA A 317 -0.32 6.16 -5.30
N ARG A 318 0.41 6.49 -4.24
CA ARG A 318 1.79 6.99 -4.30
C ARG A 318 2.66 6.32 -3.24
N VAL A 319 3.95 6.16 -3.54
CA VAL A 319 4.97 5.73 -2.58
C VAL A 319 5.43 6.94 -1.78
N VAL A 320 5.55 6.77 -0.46
CA VAL A 320 6.00 7.79 0.48
C VAL A 320 7.27 7.30 1.17
N THR A 321 8.23 8.19 1.37
CA THR A 321 9.44 7.94 2.16
C THR A 321 9.45 8.86 3.37
N ASN A 322 9.61 8.27 4.56
CA ASN A 322 9.81 8.97 5.83
C ASN A 322 11.25 8.83 6.29
N PHE A 323 11.93 9.94 6.57
CA PHE A 323 13.30 9.96 7.08
C PHE A 323 13.32 10.02 8.60
N PHE A 324 14.21 9.23 9.20
CA PHE A 324 14.23 8.95 10.64
C PHE A 324 12.89 8.37 11.12
N SER A 325 12.46 7.27 10.50
CA SER A 325 11.20 6.61 10.86
C SER A 325 11.39 5.80 12.13
N SER A 326 10.54 6.04 13.15
CA SER A 326 10.46 5.13 14.29
C SER A 326 9.88 3.81 13.83
N HIS A 327 10.48 2.68 14.22
CA HIS A 327 10.08 1.33 13.80
C HIS A 327 10.22 0.37 14.99
N ASP A 328 9.44 -0.72 14.97
CA ASP A 328 9.35 -1.72 16.07
C ASP A 328 8.92 -1.09 17.40
N ASN A 329 8.10 -0.06 17.32
CA ASN A 329 7.50 0.60 18.47
C ASN A 329 6.12 -0.03 18.72
N ASP A 330 5.78 -0.29 19.98
CA ASP A 330 4.53 -0.93 20.42
C ASP A 330 3.28 -0.02 20.25
N GLY A 331 3.31 0.88 19.27
CA GLY A 331 2.31 1.92 19.03
C GLY A 331 2.39 3.08 20.01
N ASN A 332 3.54 3.24 20.68
CA ASN A 332 3.74 4.19 21.75
C ASN A 332 4.45 5.46 21.26
N LEU A 333 4.40 6.57 22.01
CA LEU A 333 5.02 7.82 21.60
C LEU A 333 6.46 8.00 22.09
N LYS A 334 7.12 6.87 22.35
CA LYS A 334 8.50 6.82 22.77
C LYS A 334 9.24 5.70 22.05
N THR A 335 10.48 5.96 21.69
CA THR A 335 11.43 4.99 21.16
C THR A 335 12.55 4.86 22.18
N ASP A 336 12.61 3.70 22.84
CA ASP A 336 13.49 3.44 23.96
C ASP A 336 14.87 2.94 23.49
N ILE A 337 15.91 3.76 23.65
CA ILE A 337 17.30 3.40 23.35
C ILE A 337 18.03 3.11 24.66
N ILE A 338 18.36 1.84 24.91
CA ILE A 338 19.03 1.42 26.15
C ILE A 338 20.55 1.45 25.94
N LEU A 339 21.24 2.19 26.80
CA LEU A 339 22.68 2.30 26.84
C LEU A 339 23.27 1.37 27.91
N ASP A 340 24.39 0.74 27.59
CA ASP A 340 25.22 0.00 28.55
C ASP A 340 26.04 0.94 29.44
N GLU A 341 26.80 0.37 30.38
CA GLU A 341 27.63 1.13 31.33
C GLU A 341 28.73 1.98 30.68
N ASN A 342 29.07 1.70 29.42
CA ASN A 342 30.04 2.45 28.62
C ASN A 342 29.36 3.43 27.66
N GLY A 343 28.03 3.58 27.74
CA GLY A 343 27.22 4.42 26.88
C GLY A 343 26.97 3.86 25.48
N ARG A 344 27.28 2.59 25.22
CA ARG A 344 26.99 1.95 23.93
C ARG A 344 25.54 1.50 23.89
N ILE A 345 24.94 1.48 22.70
CA ILE A 345 23.61 0.89 22.52
C ILE A 345 23.66 -0.60 22.88
N ASP A 346 22.90 -0.98 23.89
CA ASP A 346 22.70 -2.36 24.29
C ASP A 346 21.76 -3.05 23.30
N LYS A 347 22.34 -3.69 22.28
CA LYS A 347 21.60 -4.37 21.21
C LYS A 347 20.73 -5.54 21.67
N GLN A 348 21.01 -6.11 22.84
CA GLN A 348 20.22 -7.23 23.35
C GLN A 348 18.90 -6.72 23.95
N ARG A 349 18.96 -5.53 24.57
CA ARG A 349 17.85 -4.95 25.34
C ARG A 349 17.07 -3.89 24.58
N THR A 350 17.73 -3.10 23.73
CA THR A 350 17.08 -2.16 22.82
C THR A 350 16.29 -2.95 21.77
N LYS A 351 14.96 -2.80 21.76
CA LYS A 351 14.06 -3.47 20.81
C LYS A 351 13.66 -2.53 19.68
N ASP A 352 13.32 -1.30 20.04
CA ASP A 352 12.94 -0.27 19.09
C ASP A 352 14.15 0.13 18.23
N SER A 353 13.85 0.58 17.01
CA SER A 353 14.88 1.06 16.09
C SER A 353 14.42 2.33 15.38
N ILE A 354 15.40 3.13 14.95
CA ILE A 354 15.14 4.31 14.12
C ILE A 354 15.76 4.01 12.77
N TRP A 355 14.91 3.93 11.76
CA TRP A 355 15.32 3.65 10.40
C TRP A 355 15.75 4.96 9.73
N ASN A 356 16.87 4.94 9.02
CA ASN A 356 17.37 6.09 8.27
C ASN A 356 16.28 6.63 7.34
N TYR A 357 15.58 5.70 6.68
CA TYR A 357 14.34 5.96 5.99
C TYR A 357 13.45 4.72 6.00
N HIS A 358 12.15 4.93 5.88
CA HIS A 358 11.16 3.88 5.69
C HIS A 358 10.18 4.27 4.57
N CYS A 359 9.68 3.28 3.84
CA CYS A 359 8.77 3.50 2.71
C CYS A 359 7.44 2.78 2.90
N TRP A 360 6.34 3.48 2.67
CA TRP A 360 4.98 2.94 2.65
C TRP A 360 4.18 3.52 1.49
N ASN A 361 2.88 3.24 1.43
CA ASN A 361 1.97 3.77 0.43
C ASN A 361 0.94 4.71 1.02
N GLU A 362 0.58 5.75 0.28
CA GLU A 362 -0.69 6.42 0.46
C GLU A 362 -1.63 6.05 -0.68
N CYS A 363 -2.87 5.71 -0.35
CA CYS A 363 -3.93 5.47 -1.33
C CYS A 363 -5.13 6.38 -1.08
N TYR A 364 -5.72 6.90 -2.15
CA TYR A 364 -6.77 7.90 -2.08
C TYR A 364 -8.15 7.25 -2.08
N MET A 365 -8.93 7.47 -1.01
CA MET A 365 -10.30 6.98 -0.91
C MET A 365 -11.13 7.76 0.12
N SER A 366 -12.46 7.68 -0.02
CA SER A 366 -13.40 8.05 1.03
C SER A 366 -13.36 7.05 2.19
N ARG A 367 -13.66 7.53 3.41
CA ARG A 367 -13.76 6.70 4.63
C ARG A 367 -15.17 6.76 5.23
N PRO A 368 -16.18 6.10 4.61
CA PRO A 368 -17.55 6.11 5.12
C PRO A 368 -17.72 5.41 6.48
N ASP A 369 -16.71 4.64 6.89
CA ASP A 369 -16.58 4.03 8.21
C ASP A 369 -16.11 5.01 9.30
N LEU A 370 -15.65 6.21 8.92
CA LEU A 370 -15.20 7.27 9.81
C LEU A 370 -16.12 8.51 9.73
N PRO A 371 -16.03 9.46 10.69
CA PRO A 371 -16.68 10.75 10.55
C PRO A 371 -16.23 11.51 9.28
N GLN A 372 -17.05 12.45 8.83
CA GLN A 372 -16.71 13.27 7.67
C GLN A 372 -15.39 14.04 7.89
N GLY A 373 -14.53 14.05 6.88
CA GLY A 373 -13.23 14.74 6.91
C GLY A 373 -12.01 13.82 6.96
N PHE A 374 -12.18 12.51 7.17
CA PHE A 374 -11.07 11.54 7.25
C PHE A 374 -10.83 10.73 5.96
N GLY A 375 -11.54 11.04 4.88
CA GLY A 375 -11.20 10.56 3.54
C GLY A 375 -9.94 11.22 2.97
N GLY A 376 -9.65 10.98 1.70
CA GLY A 376 -8.44 11.46 1.03
C GLY A 376 -7.32 10.43 1.14
N TRP A 377 -6.08 10.88 1.34
CA TRP A 377 -4.92 10.00 1.47
C TRP A 377 -4.95 9.17 2.75
N GLN A 378 -4.78 7.86 2.59
CA GLN A 378 -4.71 6.88 3.67
C GLN A 378 -3.33 6.21 3.63
N ALA A 379 -2.60 6.24 4.74
CA ALA A 379 -1.34 5.53 4.91
C ALA A 379 -1.60 4.02 5.05
N VAL A 380 -0.88 3.22 4.28
CA VAL A 380 -0.94 1.76 4.29
C VAL A 380 0.47 1.23 4.13
N ASP A 381 0.92 0.40 5.06
CA ASP A 381 2.24 -0.22 5.01
C ASP A 381 2.12 -1.73 4.88
N ALA A 382 2.79 -2.25 3.85
CA ALA A 382 2.87 -3.66 3.52
C ALA A 382 4.14 -4.33 4.08
N THR A 383 5.07 -3.54 4.62
CA THR A 383 6.27 -4.03 5.29
C THR A 383 5.86 -4.70 6.61
N PRO A 384 6.26 -5.96 6.86
CA PRO A 384 5.88 -6.65 8.08
C PRO A 384 6.67 -6.07 9.27
N GLN A 385 6.05 -5.16 10.01
CA GLN A 385 6.58 -4.58 11.25
C GLN A 385 5.87 -5.19 12.47
N GLU A 386 4.66 -4.71 12.73
CA GLU A 386 3.81 -5.15 13.84
C GLU A 386 2.57 -5.89 13.33
N THR A 387 1.97 -6.69 14.22
CA THR A 387 0.73 -7.39 13.90
C THR A 387 -0.50 -6.54 14.20
N SER A 388 -1.43 -6.47 13.26
CA SER A 388 -2.75 -5.87 13.40
C SER A 388 -3.82 -6.95 13.23
N ASP A 389 -4.61 -7.18 14.29
CA ASP A 389 -5.54 -8.31 14.43
C ASP A 389 -4.87 -9.69 14.22
N GLY A 390 -3.61 -9.82 14.67
CA GLY A 390 -2.83 -11.06 14.58
C GLY A 390 -2.24 -11.37 13.20
N MET A 391 -2.20 -10.38 12.29
CA MET A 391 -1.56 -10.48 10.97
C MET A 391 -0.58 -9.33 10.75
N TYR A 392 0.54 -9.56 10.05
CA TYR A 392 1.46 -8.51 9.62
C TYR A 392 0.83 -7.66 8.51
N ARG A 393 0.23 -6.54 8.91
CA ARG A 393 -0.44 -5.58 8.02
C ARG A 393 -0.60 -4.25 8.75
N CYS A 394 -0.62 -3.16 8.01
CA CYS A 394 -0.91 -1.84 8.57
C CYS A 394 -1.84 -1.04 7.65
N GLY A 395 -2.79 -0.32 8.24
CA GLY A 395 -3.69 0.61 7.57
C GLY A 395 -4.94 -0.03 6.95
N PRO A 396 -5.78 0.76 6.25
CA PRO A 396 -5.58 2.18 5.94
C PRO A 396 -5.82 3.13 7.13
N ALA A 397 -4.80 3.92 7.47
CA ALA A 397 -4.85 4.99 8.48
C ALA A 397 -5.07 6.34 7.78
N SER A 398 -6.05 7.13 8.22
CA SER A 398 -6.28 8.46 7.64
C SER A 398 -5.12 9.39 7.98
N VAL A 399 -4.46 9.96 6.96
CA VAL A 399 -3.35 10.93 7.14
C VAL A 399 -3.85 12.16 7.90
N GLN A 400 -5.09 12.56 7.65
CA GLN A 400 -5.75 13.63 8.39
C GLN A 400 -5.94 13.28 9.88
N ALA A 401 -6.28 12.02 10.20
CA ALA A 401 -6.40 11.58 11.58
C ALA A 401 -5.03 11.53 12.28
N ILE A 402 -3.99 11.07 11.59
CA ILE A 402 -2.60 11.07 12.05
C ILE A 402 -2.19 12.51 12.41
N LYS A 403 -2.33 13.47 11.48
CA LYS A 403 -1.98 14.87 11.72
C LYS A 403 -2.65 15.49 12.95
N HIS A 404 -3.89 15.12 13.23
CA HIS A 404 -4.68 15.71 14.32
C HIS A 404 -4.73 14.83 15.58
N GLY A 405 -3.86 13.82 15.69
CA GLY A 405 -3.76 12.94 16.87
C GLY A 405 -5.03 12.13 17.13
N GLN A 406 -5.86 11.88 16.11
CA GLN A 406 -7.10 11.10 16.22
C GLN A 406 -6.85 9.61 16.00
N ILE A 407 -5.90 9.10 16.77
CA ILE A 407 -5.36 7.74 16.64
C ILE A 407 -6.31 6.64 17.12
N CYS A 408 -7.45 7.00 17.70
CA CYS A 408 -8.51 6.05 18.05
C CYS A 408 -9.28 5.53 16.82
N PHE A 409 -9.15 6.18 15.67
CA PHE A 409 -9.81 5.73 14.45
C PHE A 409 -9.07 4.55 13.81
N PRO A 410 -9.80 3.55 13.31
CA PRO A 410 -9.19 2.49 12.54
C PRO A 410 -8.60 3.05 11.23
N PHE A 411 -7.59 2.40 10.65
CA PHE A 411 -6.88 1.24 11.16
C PHE A 411 -5.46 1.66 11.52
N ASP A 412 -4.91 1.07 12.58
CA ASP A 412 -3.47 1.14 12.91
C ASP A 412 -2.91 2.57 13.04
N ALA A 413 -3.77 3.57 13.27
CA ALA A 413 -3.38 4.97 13.37
C ALA A 413 -2.36 5.26 14.49
N PRO A 414 -2.38 4.60 15.67
CA PRO A 414 -1.34 4.81 16.69
C PRO A 414 0.05 4.42 16.18
N PHE A 415 0.13 3.34 15.39
CA PHE A 415 1.39 2.86 14.82
C PHE A 415 1.96 3.87 13.83
N VAL A 416 1.19 4.26 12.82
CA VAL A 416 1.65 5.23 11.82
C VAL A 416 1.94 6.60 12.46
N PHE A 417 1.19 6.98 13.50
CA PHE A 417 1.46 8.21 14.25
C PHE A 417 2.80 8.17 14.98
N ALA A 418 3.16 7.03 15.58
CA ALA A 418 4.46 6.82 16.21
C ALA A 418 5.61 6.89 15.19
N GLU A 419 5.45 6.30 14.00
CA GLU A 419 6.47 6.32 12.93
C GLU A 419 6.95 7.75 12.57
N VAL A 420 6.11 8.77 12.77
CA VAL A 420 6.38 10.17 12.42
C VAL A 420 6.50 11.15 13.61
N ASN A 421 6.10 10.77 14.83
CA ASN A 421 6.04 11.66 15.99
C ASN A 421 6.67 11.11 17.29
N SER A 422 7.29 9.93 17.31
CA SER A 422 7.85 9.38 18.56
C SER A 422 9.02 10.21 19.13
N ASP A 423 9.01 10.42 20.44
CA ASP A 423 10.15 10.96 21.18
C ASP A 423 11.24 9.87 21.30
N VAL A 424 12.50 10.20 21.05
CA VAL A 424 13.61 9.26 21.28
C VAL A 424 14.13 9.41 22.70
N VAL A 425 14.02 8.37 23.51
CA VAL A 425 14.42 8.38 24.92
C VAL A 425 15.63 7.48 25.12
N PHE A 426 16.74 8.06 25.55
CA PHE A 426 17.95 7.32 25.90
C PHE A 426 17.92 7.00 27.38
N TYR A 427 18.04 5.72 27.71
CA TYR A 427 18.13 5.24 29.09
C TYR A 427 19.53 4.74 29.39
N SER A 428 20.12 5.18 30.50
CA SER A 428 21.29 4.54 31.07
C SER A 428 20.85 3.39 31.99
N ARG A 429 21.46 2.22 31.82
CA ARG A 429 21.17 1.06 32.65
C ARG A 429 22.14 0.97 33.83
N ASN A 430 21.60 0.98 35.05
CA ASN A 430 22.39 0.77 36.25
C ASN A 430 22.91 -0.69 36.29
N PRO A 431 24.24 -0.91 36.34
CA PRO A 431 24.81 -2.26 36.28
C PRO A 431 24.55 -3.09 37.55
N ARG A 432 24.19 -2.45 38.68
CA ARG A 432 24.01 -3.16 39.97
C ARG A 432 22.62 -3.79 40.11
N ASP A 433 21.57 -3.06 39.72
CA ASP A 433 20.17 -3.48 39.91
C ASP A 433 19.40 -3.59 38.59
N GLY A 434 19.97 -3.14 37.48
CA GLY A 434 19.36 -3.18 36.15
C GLY A 434 18.29 -2.11 35.92
N THR A 435 18.11 -1.15 36.83
CA THR A 435 17.17 -0.03 36.66
C THR A 435 17.56 0.86 35.48
N LEU A 436 16.56 1.47 34.85
CA LEU A 436 16.73 2.37 33.72
C LEU A 436 16.49 3.81 34.15
N GLU A 437 17.46 4.68 33.91
CA GLU A 437 17.35 6.12 34.17
C GLU A 437 17.39 6.87 32.84
N PRO A 438 16.38 7.70 32.51
CA PRO A 438 16.42 8.51 31.30
C PRO A 438 17.54 9.55 31.41
N VAL A 439 18.38 9.61 30.38
CA VAL A 439 19.55 10.51 30.31
C VAL A 439 19.45 11.52 29.17
N LYS A 440 18.60 11.27 28.17
CA LYS A 440 18.29 12.21 27.09
C LYS A 440 16.90 11.92 26.52
N VAL A 441 16.17 12.98 26.18
CA VAL A 441 14.95 12.93 25.37
C VAL A 441 15.17 13.80 24.14
N ASN A 442 14.90 13.28 22.95
CA ASN A 442 14.91 14.03 21.70
C ASN A 442 13.54 13.93 21.03
N SER A 443 12.76 15.01 21.12
CA SER A 443 11.40 15.06 20.59
C SER A 443 11.30 15.43 19.11
N SER A 444 12.42 15.74 18.45
CA SER A 444 12.43 16.30 17.09
C SER A 444 13.19 15.43 16.07
N HIS A 445 13.64 14.24 16.48
CA HIS A 445 14.47 13.38 15.64
C HIS A 445 13.65 12.53 14.68
N VAL A 446 12.47 12.07 15.10
CA VAL A 446 11.63 11.17 14.31
C VAL A 446 10.81 11.94 13.28
N GLY A 447 10.66 11.36 12.10
CA GLY A 447 9.78 11.87 11.06
C GLY A 447 10.17 13.25 10.55
N ARG A 448 11.47 13.53 10.40
CA ARG A 448 11.95 14.88 10.05
C ARG A 448 11.58 15.33 8.65
N MET A 449 11.31 14.38 7.75
CA MET A 449 10.91 14.68 6.39
C MET A 449 10.11 13.50 5.83
N VAL A 450 8.94 13.79 5.30
CA VAL A 450 8.08 12.84 4.58
C VAL A 450 7.93 13.34 3.15
N VAL A 451 8.33 12.53 2.17
CA VAL A 451 8.40 12.94 0.76
C VAL A 451 7.78 11.92 -0.18
N THR A 452 7.33 12.40 -1.33
CA THR A 452 6.83 11.58 -2.44
C THR A 452 7.18 12.25 -3.77
N LYS A 453 6.99 11.56 -4.90
CA LYS A 453 7.21 12.15 -6.22
C LYS A 453 6.15 13.22 -6.51
N ALA A 454 6.56 14.33 -7.12
CA ALA A 454 5.66 15.38 -7.54
C ALA A 454 4.85 14.97 -8.79
N PRO A 455 3.56 15.33 -8.88
CA PRO A 455 2.76 15.05 -10.07
C PRO A 455 3.35 15.66 -11.34
N GLY A 456 3.58 14.82 -12.36
CA GLY A 456 4.06 15.25 -13.68
C GLY A 456 5.51 15.75 -13.72
N GLN A 457 6.27 15.60 -12.63
CA GLN A 457 7.67 16.00 -12.54
C GLN A 457 8.50 14.91 -11.89
N ASP A 458 9.77 14.79 -12.29
CA ASP A 458 10.75 13.94 -11.61
C ASP A 458 11.44 14.73 -10.49
N THR A 459 10.63 15.40 -9.67
CA THR A 459 11.08 16.21 -8.54
C THR A 459 10.41 15.74 -7.26
N ARG A 460 11.09 15.97 -6.14
CA ARG A 460 10.62 15.61 -4.81
C ARG A 460 9.56 16.60 -4.33
N ARG A 461 8.42 16.09 -3.88
CA ARG A 461 7.39 16.83 -3.14
C ARG A 461 7.51 16.49 -1.66
N ASP A 462 7.75 17.50 -0.84
CA ASP A 462 7.64 17.41 0.61
C ASP A 462 6.17 17.43 1.04
N ILE A 463 5.77 16.46 1.86
CA ILE A 463 4.42 16.29 2.40
C ILE A 463 4.45 16.13 3.93
N THR A 464 5.53 16.54 4.59
CA THR A 464 5.70 16.44 6.06
C THR A 464 4.58 17.14 6.80
N ASP A 465 4.14 18.29 6.27
CA ASP A 465 3.05 19.08 6.82
C ASP A 465 1.68 18.39 6.73
N GLN A 466 1.54 17.32 5.94
CA GLN A 466 0.34 16.49 5.89
C GLN A 466 0.27 15.50 7.04
N TYR A 467 1.42 15.12 7.61
CA TYR A 467 1.52 14.14 8.70
C TYR A 467 1.62 14.76 10.08
N LYS A 468 2.27 15.93 10.22
CA LYS A 468 2.43 16.60 11.52
C LYS A 468 2.47 18.12 11.42
N PHE A 469 2.21 18.76 12.55
CA PHE A 469 2.38 20.20 12.71
C PHE A 469 3.86 20.55 12.92
N PRO A 470 4.27 21.82 12.70
CA PRO A 470 5.66 22.22 12.93
C PRO A 470 6.12 21.97 14.37
N GLU A 471 7.34 21.48 14.52
CA GLU A 471 7.99 21.24 15.81
C GLU A 471 8.00 22.50 16.68
N GLY A 472 7.62 22.37 17.94
CA GLY A 472 7.51 23.46 18.92
C GLY A 472 6.21 24.29 18.83
N SER A 473 5.30 23.98 17.90
CA SER A 473 4.04 24.71 17.75
C SER A 473 3.01 24.37 18.84
N PRO A 474 2.09 25.30 19.17
CA PRO A 474 0.97 24.98 20.07
C PRO A 474 0.10 23.82 19.56
N GLU A 475 -0.07 23.71 18.25
CA GLU A 475 -0.87 22.66 17.60
C GLU A 475 -0.23 21.29 17.77
N GLU A 476 1.08 21.17 17.58
CA GLU A 476 1.84 19.93 17.83
C GLU A 476 1.63 19.47 19.27
N ARG A 477 1.82 20.35 20.26
CA ARG A 477 1.63 20.02 21.67
C ARG A 477 0.21 19.49 21.94
N THR A 478 -0.79 20.18 21.41
CA THR A 478 -2.21 19.79 21.55
C THR A 478 -2.46 18.39 20.97
N VAL A 479 -1.85 18.09 19.83
CA VAL A 479 -1.98 16.80 19.14
C VAL A 479 -1.33 15.67 19.94
N LEU A 480 -0.14 15.90 20.50
CA LEU A 480 0.55 14.92 21.34
C LEU A 480 -0.22 14.65 22.64
N GLU A 481 -0.74 15.69 23.30
CA GLU A 481 -1.58 15.56 24.50
C GLU A 481 -2.84 14.72 24.21
N LYS A 482 -3.48 14.97 23.07
CA LYS A 482 -4.64 14.20 22.62
C LYS A 482 -4.31 12.74 22.31
N ALA A 483 -3.14 12.46 21.74
CA ALA A 483 -2.70 11.09 21.52
C ALA A 483 -2.46 10.35 22.86
N GLU A 484 -1.99 11.03 23.90
CA GLU A 484 -1.89 10.46 25.25
C GLU A 484 -3.27 10.08 25.82
N GLU A 485 -4.31 10.89 25.57
CA GLU A 485 -5.68 10.57 25.98
C GLU A 485 -6.21 9.27 25.35
N TYR A 486 -5.67 8.87 24.20
CA TYR A 486 -6.01 7.62 23.51
C TYR A 486 -5.11 6.44 23.87
N GLY A 487 -4.21 6.60 24.84
CA GLY A 487 -3.43 5.51 25.43
C GLY A 487 -1.97 5.44 25.00
N CYS A 488 -1.48 6.37 24.16
CA CYS A 488 -0.05 6.52 23.95
C CYS A 488 0.63 7.09 25.20
N GLN A 489 1.86 6.72 25.43
CA GLN A 489 2.71 7.16 26.53
C GLN A 489 3.88 7.98 25.98
N ARG A 490 4.18 9.07 26.67
CA ARG A 490 5.37 9.90 26.45
C ARG A 490 6.18 10.00 27.72
N GLU A 491 7.48 10.18 27.55
CA GLU A 491 8.37 10.45 28.67
C GLU A 491 8.31 11.93 29.04
N LYS A 492 7.65 12.26 30.17
CA LYS A 492 7.51 13.65 30.65
C LYS A 492 8.68 14.11 31.52
N VAL A 493 9.82 13.42 31.45
CA VAL A 493 10.96 13.72 32.32
C VAL A 493 11.60 15.03 31.91
N THR A 494 11.62 15.97 32.85
CA THR A 494 12.45 17.19 32.74
C THR A 494 13.85 16.85 33.23
N LEU A 495 14.77 16.69 32.30
CA LEU A 495 16.18 16.50 32.62
C LEU A 495 16.82 17.85 33.01
N PRO A 496 17.75 17.88 33.98
CA PRO A 496 18.50 19.09 34.29
C PRO A 496 19.29 19.56 33.05
N GLU A 497 19.42 20.88 32.87
CA GLU A 497 20.24 21.44 31.79
C GLU A 497 21.66 20.87 31.86
N ALA A 498 22.15 20.39 30.71
CA ALA A 498 23.49 19.85 30.61
C ALA A 498 24.53 20.98 30.74
N ASP A 499 25.50 20.81 31.63
CA ASP A 499 26.62 21.74 31.80
C ASP A 499 27.52 21.80 30.54
N VAL A 500 27.50 20.76 29.72
CA VAL A 500 28.32 20.63 28.52
C VAL A 500 27.48 20.14 27.33
N GLU A 501 27.50 20.89 26.23
CA GLU A 501 26.92 20.46 24.96
C GLU A 501 27.97 19.84 24.06
N LEU A 502 27.58 18.78 23.35
CA LEU A 502 28.36 18.14 22.31
C LEU A 502 27.67 18.36 20.97
N ASN A 503 28.39 18.96 20.03
CA ASN A 503 27.97 19.13 18.65
C ASN A 503 28.88 18.29 17.74
N MET A 504 28.26 17.54 16.83
CA MET A 504 28.97 16.81 15.78
C MET A 504 28.58 17.42 14.42
N PRO A 505 29.46 18.22 13.79
CA PRO A 505 29.20 18.73 12.46
C PRO A 505 29.08 17.59 11.44
N LEU A 506 28.14 17.76 10.50
CA LEU A 506 27.96 16.86 9.36
C LEU A 506 29.18 16.90 8.45
N ILE A 507 29.59 15.72 7.96
CA ILE A 507 30.69 15.54 7.02
C ILE A 507 30.21 14.74 5.82
N GLU A 508 30.44 15.26 4.62
CA GLU A 508 30.24 14.50 3.38
C GLU A 508 31.46 13.63 3.12
N VAL A 509 31.24 12.32 2.98
CA VAL A 509 32.31 11.34 2.77
C VAL A 509 31.95 10.45 1.61
N ARG A 510 32.86 10.29 0.65
CA ARG A 510 32.69 9.32 -0.44
C ARG A 510 33.06 7.93 0.03
N VAL A 511 32.31 6.94 -0.44
CA VAL A 511 32.58 5.53 -0.19
C VAL A 511 34.01 5.19 -0.63
N GLY A 512 34.86 4.80 0.33
CA GLY A 512 36.26 4.40 0.10
C GLY A 512 37.30 5.45 0.50
N ASP A 513 36.89 6.66 0.87
CA ASP A 513 37.79 7.76 1.26
C ASP A 513 38.01 7.82 2.78
N ASP A 514 39.23 8.08 3.22
CA ASP A 514 39.46 8.41 4.63
C ASP A 514 38.71 9.72 4.99
N PHE A 515 38.20 9.81 6.21
CA PHE A 515 37.50 11.02 6.69
C PHE A 515 37.92 11.42 8.09
N GLU A 516 37.72 12.68 8.44
CA GLU A 516 37.97 13.20 9.78
C GLU A 516 36.67 13.68 10.43
N LEU A 517 36.35 13.13 11.60
CA LEU A 517 35.23 13.61 12.41
C LEU A 517 35.76 14.60 13.45
N LYS A 518 35.11 15.76 13.56
CA LYS A 518 35.41 16.75 14.60
C LYS A 518 34.33 16.70 15.65
N LEU A 519 34.72 16.66 16.93
CA LEU A 519 33.79 16.77 18.05
C LEU A 519 33.93 18.15 18.69
N GLU A 520 32.83 18.89 18.74
CA GLU A 520 32.80 20.24 19.29
C GLU A 520 32.11 20.24 20.64
N PHE A 521 32.79 20.77 21.66
CA PHE A 521 32.28 20.85 23.02
C PHE A 521 32.06 22.28 23.44
N ASN A 522 30.95 22.52 24.12
CA ASN A 522 30.63 23.81 24.69
C ASN A 522 30.31 23.66 26.18
N ASN A 523 31.26 24.03 27.04
CA ASN A 523 31.05 24.05 28.49
C ASN A 523 30.36 25.36 28.89
N LYS A 524 29.10 25.26 29.29
CA LYS A 524 28.25 26.36 29.74
C LYS A 524 28.40 26.65 31.24
N SER A 525 29.13 25.81 31.96
CA SER A 525 29.30 25.97 33.41
C SER A 525 30.45 26.92 33.76
N GLY A 526 30.33 27.56 34.92
CA GLY A 526 31.40 28.38 35.51
C GLY A 526 32.55 27.56 36.11
N GLN A 527 32.61 26.25 35.86
CA GLN A 527 33.62 25.34 36.41
C GLN A 527 34.28 24.54 35.29
N ALA A 528 35.53 24.10 35.53
CA ALA A 528 36.17 23.15 34.64
C ALA A 528 35.46 21.80 34.77
N ARG A 529 35.26 21.12 33.65
CA ARG A 529 34.63 19.80 33.59
C ARG A 529 35.62 18.80 33.00
N THR A 530 35.86 17.70 33.70
CA THR A 530 36.68 16.58 33.19
C THR A 530 35.82 15.34 33.15
N GLY A 531 35.80 14.66 32.02
CA GLY A 531 34.99 13.44 31.86
C GLY A 531 35.64 12.45 30.91
N GLU A 532 35.29 11.20 31.12
CA GLU A 532 35.54 10.13 30.16
C GLU A 532 34.41 10.15 29.14
N MET A 533 34.81 10.34 27.89
CA MET A 533 33.91 10.26 26.77
C MET A 533 33.95 8.89 26.17
N TYR A 534 32.95 8.56 25.36
CA TYR A 534 33.03 7.47 24.39
C TYR A 534 32.70 8.01 23.00
N VAL A 535 33.34 7.43 22.00
CA VAL A 535 33.05 7.64 20.57
C VAL A 535 32.97 6.26 19.94
N SER A 536 31.82 5.90 19.40
CA SER A 536 31.57 4.64 18.71
C SER A 536 31.17 4.92 17.27
N GLY A 537 31.89 4.33 16.32
CA GLY A 537 31.56 4.34 14.90
C GLY A 537 31.09 2.95 14.48
N ASN A 538 29.88 2.91 13.93
CA ASN A 538 29.17 1.70 13.58
C ASN A 538 28.78 1.68 12.10
N VAL A 539 28.97 0.54 11.43
CA VAL A 539 28.36 0.27 10.15
C VAL A 539 26.94 -0.23 10.40
N VAL A 540 25.94 0.44 9.84
CA VAL A 540 24.51 0.16 10.06
C VAL A 540 23.81 -0.16 8.75
N TYR A 541 22.80 -1.03 8.81
CA TYR A 541 21.80 -1.18 7.75
C TYR A 541 20.94 0.08 7.70
N TYR A 542 20.23 0.32 6.59
CA TYR A 542 19.30 1.46 6.48
C TYR A 542 18.19 1.43 7.53
N THR A 543 17.95 0.27 8.14
CA THR A 543 17.04 0.06 9.26
C THR A 543 17.55 0.56 10.61
N GLY A 544 18.75 1.16 10.64
CA GLY A 544 19.45 1.52 11.88
C GLY A 544 20.10 0.34 12.60
N VAL A 545 19.86 -0.91 12.18
CA VAL A 545 20.47 -2.10 12.79
C VAL A 545 21.98 -2.07 12.58
N THR A 546 22.75 -2.16 13.67
CA THR A 546 24.21 -2.14 13.59
C THR A 546 24.80 -3.48 13.19
N SER A 547 25.49 -3.51 12.05
CA SER A 547 26.26 -4.64 11.52
C SER A 547 27.59 -4.84 12.27
N SER A 548 28.50 -3.87 12.23
CA SER A 548 29.82 -3.99 12.86
C SER A 548 30.32 -2.66 13.41
N GLU A 549 31.06 -2.71 14.52
CA GLU A 549 31.75 -1.55 15.08
C GLU A 549 33.13 -1.45 14.41
N PHE A 550 33.42 -0.32 13.77
CA PHE A 550 34.70 -0.07 13.11
C PHE A 550 35.62 0.85 13.93
N LEU A 551 35.06 1.55 14.93
CA LEU A 551 35.81 2.31 15.92
C LEU A 551 35.10 2.33 17.26
N PHE A 552 35.87 2.16 18.33
CA PHE A 552 35.48 2.59 19.66
C PHE A 552 36.65 3.21 20.38
N LYS A 553 36.42 4.35 21.02
CA LYS A 553 37.41 5.02 21.86
C LYS A 553 36.75 5.63 23.07
N THR A 554 37.53 5.78 24.13
CA THR A 554 37.10 6.46 25.36
C THR A 554 38.05 7.60 25.75
N PRO A 555 38.06 8.72 24.99
CA PRO A 555 39.00 9.80 25.27
C PRO A 555 38.63 10.52 26.57
N LYS A 556 39.64 10.90 27.35
CA LYS A 556 39.46 11.77 28.52
C LYS A 556 39.57 13.22 28.09
N VAL A 557 38.50 13.98 28.30
CA VAL A 557 38.41 15.39 27.88
C VAL A 557 38.33 16.28 29.11
N THR A 558 39.07 17.39 29.10
CA THR A 558 39.00 18.45 30.11
C THR A 558 38.62 19.75 29.42
N LEU A 559 37.50 20.32 29.85
CA LEU A 559 36.93 21.55 29.32
C LEU A 559 37.07 22.66 30.35
N ASP A 560 37.69 23.76 29.95
CA ASP A 560 37.77 24.97 30.76
C ASP A 560 36.37 25.57 31.01
N PRO A 561 36.18 26.34 32.09
CA PRO A 561 34.94 27.07 32.35
C PRO A 561 34.55 28.01 31.20
N MET A 562 33.25 28.09 30.88
CA MET A 562 32.68 29.06 29.92
C MET A 562 33.41 29.11 28.57
N LYS A 563 33.99 27.99 28.12
CA LYS A 563 34.67 27.89 26.82
C LYS A 563 33.98 26.89 25.90
N GLY A 564 33.81 27.31 24.66
CA GLY A 564 33.69 26.42 23.52
C GLY A 564 35.09 26.07 22.99
N GLY A 565 35.31 24.81 22.66
CA GLY A 565 36.59 24.36 22.10
C GLY A 565 36.44 23.06 21.30
N GLN A 566 37.22 22.94 20.23
CA GLN A 566 37.45 21.67 19.55
C GLN A 566 38.26 20.77 20.46
N VAL A 567 37.76 19.57 20.73
CA VAL A 567 38.55 18.53 21.36
C VAL A 567 38.46 17.27 20.50
N GLY A 568 39.43 17.14 19.59
CA GLY A 568 39.67 15.92 18.83
C GLY A 568 39.43 16.08 17.33
N GLU A 569 40.51 15.98 16.56
CA GLU A 569 40.47 15.52 15.16
C GLU A 569 40.73 14.02 15.20
N GLU A 570 39.74 13.24 14.75
CA GLU A 570 39.85 11.79 14.69
C GLU A 570 39.92 11.38 13.21
N GLY A 571 41.05 10.83 12.78
CA GLY A 571 41.21 10.27 11.43
C GLY A 571 40.62 8.86 11.33
N TRP A 572 39.74 8.65 10.35
CA TRP A 572 39.01 7.41 10.10
C TRP A 572 39.47 6.78 8.79
N CYS A 573 39.98 5.55 8.88
CA CYS A 573 40.57 4.84 7.74
C CYS A 573 39.54 3.99 6.99
N SER A 574 39.46 4.15 5.67
CA SER A 574 38.55 3.49 4.75
C SER A 574 38.61 1.97 4.81
N ALA A 575 39.81 1.41 5.00
CA ALA A 575 40.01 -0.03 5.10
C ALA A 575 39.23 -0.69 6.26
N LYS A 576 38.82 0.08 7.28
CA LYS A 576 38.11 -0.46 8.46
C LYS A 576 36.60 -0.57 8.29
N TYR A 577 36.00 0.21 7.38
CA TYR A 577 34.55 0.24 7.20
C TYR A 577 34.11 -0.21 5.79
N PHE A 578 35.03 -0.19 4.80
CA PHE A 578 34.78 -0.64 3.42
C PHE A 578 34.32 -2.11 3.26
N PRO A 579 34.83 -3.10 4.00
CA PRO A 579 34.47 -4.51 3.78
C PRO A 579 33.00 -4.85 4.06
N ASN A 580 32.29 -4.02 4.83
CA ASN A 580 30.95 -4.30 5.35
C ASN A 580 29.94 -3.17 5.02
N MET A 581 30.29 -2.23 4.14
CA MET A 581 29.67 -0.90 4.12
C MET A 581 28.22 -0.86 3.61
N LEU A 582 27.35 -0.18 4.37
CA LEU A 582 25.94 0.12 4.05
C LEU A 582 25.61 1.57 4.40
N SER A 583 25.77 1.96 5.67
CA SER A 583 25.69 3.35 6.19
C SER A 583 26.55 3.46 7.47
N LEU A 584 26.93 4.67 7.87
CA LEU A 584 27.72 4.92 9.10
C LEU A 584 26.85 5.61 10.15
N SER A 585 26.89 5.15 11.39
CA SER A 585 26.31 5.81 12.57
C SER A 585 27.41 6.10 13.56
N ILE A 586 27.41 7.30 14.14
CA ILE A 586 28.40 7.74 15.12
C ILE A 586 27.67 8.16 16.38
N LEU A 587 28.02 7.54 17.49
CA LEU A 587 27.49 7.88 18.80
C LEU A 587 28.63 8.39 19.68
N ALA A 588 28.44 9.54 20.30
CA ALA A 588 29.40 10.10 21.25
C ALA A 588 28.71 10.65 22.49
N GLY A 589 29.27 10.37 23.69
CA GLY A 589 28.70 10.76 24.98
C GLY A 589 29.68 10.64 26.15
N SER A 590 29.20 10.73 27.40
CA SER A 590 29.99 10.64 28.66
C SER A 590 29.61 9.39 29.46
N SER A 591 30.59 8.71 30.06
CA SER A 591 30.38 7.50 30.88
C SER A 591 30.28 7.75 32.40
N GLN A 592 30.59 8.96 32.90
CA GLN A 592 30.56 9.26 34.34
C GLN A 592 29.75 10.52 34.67
N THR A 593 28.69 10.36 35.45
CA THR A 593 27.88 11.42 36.07
C THR A 593 28.49 11.95 37.39
N GLY A 594 29.67 11.47 37.79
CA GLY A 594 30.29 11.74 39.10
C GLY A 594 31.13 13.02 39.24
N SER A 595 31.16 13.91 38.23
CA SER A 595 31.76 15.25 38.35
C SER A 595 31.21 16.27 37.33
N GLY A 596 29.88 16.29 37.17
CA GLY A 596 29.18 17.39 36.48
C GLY A 596 29.28 17.41 34.95
N LEU A 597 29.67 16.29 34.31
CA LEU A 597 29.72 16.19 32.84
C LEU A 597 28.50 15.41 32.33
N THR A 598 27.37 16.10 32.24
CA THR A 598 26.20 15.63 31.49
C THR A 598 26.47 15.90 30.01
N LEU A 599 26.78 14.87 29.22
CA LEU A 599 26.85 14.97 27.77
C LEU A 599 25.58 14.43 27.13
N ILE A 600 25.11 15.16 26.13
CA ILE A 600 23.98 14.77 25.30
C ILE A 600 24.52 13.82 24.22
N PRO A 601 24.12 12.54 24.17
CA PRO A 601 24.50 11.66 23.07
C PRO A 601 23.99 12.22 21.74
N SER A 602 24.88 12.49 20.78
CA SER A 602 24.51 12.86 19.41
C SER A 602 24.58 11.62 18.51
N LEU A 603 23.64 11.50 17.58
CA LEU A 603 23.47 10.39 16.64
C LEU A 603 23.50 10.90 15.21
#